data_AF-A0A849T371-F1
#
_entry.id   AF-A0A849T371-F1
#
_cell.length_a   1.000
_cell.length_b   1.000
_cell.length_c   1.000
_cell.angle_alpha   90.00
_cell.angle_beta   90.00
_cell.angle_gamma   90.00
#
_symmetry.space_group_name_H-M   'P 1'
#
loop_
_entity.id
_entity.type
_entity.pdbx_description
1 polymer ?
#
loop_
_entity_poly.entity_id
_entity_poly.type
_entity_poly.pdbx_seq_one_letter_code
_entity_poly.pdbx_strand_id
1 'polypeptide(L)'
;MKKIFAIILLSSFSVKSEETVSLPVARVFNKECPTPKLCEKMYEELQFCEKGLKKQCNRFVDNFRKVLPKYDCKRSFDTLPVSAIWHCDSHETFLNALAKMKTSKALNLYGSQELRNTLDGDLAEEHRKKSENTEKKFLNH
;
A
#
# COMPACT_ATOMS: atom_id res chain seq x y z
N MET A 1 57.53 -59.77 -16.76
CA MET A 1 56.25 -59.87 -16.03
C MET A 1 55.91 -58.51 -15.44
N LYS A 2 54.66 -58.07 -15.67
CA LYS A 2 53.88 -56.96 -15.06
C LYS A 2 54.60 -56.06 -14.03
N LYS A 3 54.50 -54.73 -14.16
CA LYS A 3 53.38 -53.91 -13.63
C LYS A 3 53.59 -52.42 -13.95
N ILE A 4 52.58 -51.84 -14.56
CA ILE A 4 52.32 -50.39 -14.66
C ILE A 4 51.94 -49.91 -13.25
N PHE A 5 52.50 -48.80 -12.79
CA PHE A 5 51.92 -48.01 -11.71
C PHE A 5 51.88 -46.54 -12.12
N ALA A 6 50.65 -46.10 -12.42
CA ALA A 6 50.28 -44.71 -12.62
C ALA A 6 50.30 -43.98 -11.28
N ILE A 7 51.00 -42.84 -11.20
CA ILE A 7 50.89 -41.91 -10.08
C ILE A 7 49.97 -40.78 -10.54
N ILE A 8 48.73 -40.84 -10.07
CA ILE A 8 47.73 -39.78 -10.23
C ILE A 8 48.08 -38.68 -9.23
N LEU A 9 48.54 -37.55 -9.72
CA LEU A 9 48.70 -36.32 -8.95
C LEU A 9 47.29 -35.73 -8.69
N LEU A 10 46.80 -35.94 -7.46
CA LEU A 10 45.60 -35.32 -6.93
C LEU A 10 45.82 -33.80 -6.82
N SER A 11 45.22 -33.05 -7.74
CA SER A 11 45.07 -31.61 -7.65
C SER A 11 44.08 -31.27 -6.52
N SER A 12 44.60 -30.83 -5.38
CA SER A 12 43.81 -30.25 -4.29
C SER A 12 43.27 -28.88 -4.69
N PHE A 13 42.05 -28.86 -5.25
CA PHE A 13 41.27 -27.63 -5.35
C PHE A 13 40.77 -27.26 -3.95
N SER A 14 41.38 -26.23 -3.35
CA SER A 14 40.81 -25.56 -2.18
C SER A 14 39.47 -24.94 -2.57
N VAL A 15 38.39 -25.61 -2.19
CA VAL A 15 37.03 -25.06 -2.19
C VAL A 15 37.04 -23.88 -1.21
N LYS A 16 36.99 -22.65 -1.76
CA LYS A 16 36.67 -21.44 -0.98
C LYS A 16 35.23 -21.59 -0.50
N SER A 17 35.05 -21.71 0.82
CA SER A 17 33.73 -21.75 1.43
C SER A 17 32.96 -20.48 1.07
N GLU A 18 31.76 -20.65 0.53
CA GLU A 18 30.81 -19.55 0.29
C GLU A 18 30.50 -18.86 1.61
N GLU A 19 30.91 -17.60 1.69
CA GLU A 19 30.52 -16.68 2.73
C GLU A 19 29.02 -16.40 2.55
N THR A 20 28.19 -17.07 3.35
CA THR A 20 26.76 -16.79 3.43
C THR A 20 26.60 -15.36 3.95
N VAL A 21 26.43 -14.42 3.02
CA VAL A 21 26.00 -13.05 3.32
C VAL A 21 24.62 -13.17 3.97
N SER A 22 24.60 -13.12 5.30
CA SER A 22 23.40 -12.98 6.10
C SER A 22 22.68 -11.71 5.65
N LEU A 23 21.61 -11.85 4.86
CA LEU A 23 20.72 -10.76 4.53
C LEU A 23 20.30 -10.06 5.83
N PRO A 24 20.26 -8.71 5.86
CA PRO A 24 19.82 -7.99 7.05
C PRO A 24 18.42 -8.48 7.41
N VAL A 25 18.26 -8.97 8.64
CA VAL A 25 16.98 -9.35 9.24
C VAL A 25 15.95 -8.31 8.84
N ALA A 26 15.03 -8.69 7.93
CA ALA A 26 13.99 -7.80 7.47
C ALA A 26 13.27 -7.28 8.70
N ARG A 27 13.35 -5.98 8.96
CA ARG A 27 12.62 -5.37 10.09
C ARG A 27 11.16 -5.76 9.92
N VAL A 28 10.64 -6.57 10.84
CA VAL A 28 9.23 -6.99 10.83
C VAL A 28 8.39 -5.72 10.92
N PHE A 29 7.69 -5.40 9.85
CA PHE A 29 6.78 -4.28 9.79
C PHE A 29 5.54 -4.61 10.63
N ASN A 30 5.44 -4.05 11.83
CA ASN A 30 4.45 -4.47 12.83
C ASN A 30 3.24 -3.52 12.92
N LYS A 31 2.51 -3.33 11.80
CA LYS A 31 1.20 -2.67 11.82
C LYS A 31 0.13 -3.66 11.39
N GLU A 32 -0.64 -4.16 12.34
CA GLU A 32 -1.76 -5.07 12.09
C GLU A 32 -2.73 -4.50 11.05
N CYS A 33 -3.19 -5.36 10.15
CA CYS A 33 -4.14 -4.97 9.11
C CYS A 33 -5.49 -4.55 9.74
N PRO A 34 -5.96 -3.30 9.54
CA PRO A 34 -7.18 -2.79 10.20
C PRO A 34 -8.48 -3.24 9.50
N THR A 35 -8.37 -4.00 8.41
CA THR A 35 -9.51 -4.55 7.65
C THR A 35 -9.91 -5.91 8.20
N PRO A 36 -11.20 -6.31 8.12
CA PRO A 36 -12.29 -5.66 7.37
C PRO A 36 -12.97 -4.50 8.13
N LYS A 37 -12.83 -4.43 9.46
CA LYS A 37 -13.58 -3.52 10.33
C LYS A 37 -13.52 -2.05 9.90
N LEU A 38 -12.35 -1.57 9.47
CA LEU A 38 -12.21 -0.18 9.04
C LEU A 38 -12.92 0.11 7.69
N CYS A 39 -12.96 -0.86 6.77
CA CYS A 39 -13.70 -0.75 5.50
C CYS A 39 -15.21 -0.68 5.75
N GLU A 40 -15.75 -1.55 6.61
CA GLU A 40 -17.17 -1.56 6.97
C GLU A 40 -17.61 -0.22 7.57
N LYS A 41 -16.80 0.31 8.49
CA LYS A 41 -17.05 1.60 9.12
C LYS A 41 -17.03 2.75 8.11
N MET A 42 -16.08 2.75 7.17
CA MET A 42 -16.04 3.74 6.10
C MET A 42 -17.28 3.66 5.22
N TYR A 43 -17.74 2.46 4.88
CA TYR A 43 -18.95 2.26 4.10
C TYR A 43 -20.18 2.83 4.80
N GLU A 44 -20.38 2.50 6.07
CA GLU A 44 -21.48 3.04 6.88
C GLU A 44 -21.45 4.58 6.95
N GLU A 45 -20.28 5.15 7.22
CA GLU A 45 -20.10 6.61 7.29
C GLU A 45 -20.36 7.29 5.94
N LEU A 46 -19.98 6.66 4.83
CA LEU A 46 -20.29 7.15 3.49
C LEU A 46 -21.80 7.14 3.23
N GLN A 47 -22.51 6.05 3.55
CA GLN A 47 -23.96 5.95 3.39
C GLN A 47 -24.71 7.06 4.13
N PHE A 48 -24.26 7.40 5.35
CA PHE A 48 -24.83 8.51 6.11
C PHE A 48 -24.40 9.88 5.58
N CYS A 49 -23.17 10.01 5.09
CA CYS A 49 -22.71 11.23 4.42
C CYS A 49 -23.56 11.56 3.19
N GLU A 50 -23.88 10.56 2.36
CA GLU A 50 -24.71 10.70 1.16
C GLU A 50 -26.15 11.14 1.49
N LYS A 51 -26.63 10.85 2.70
CA LYS A 51 -27.90 11.37 3.25
C LYS A 51 -27.80 12.80 3.78
N GLY A 52 -26.67 13.48 3.58
CA GLY A 52 -26.44 14.87 3.97
C GLY A 52 -25.89 15.06 5.39
N LEU A 53 -25.54 13.98 6.10
CA LEU A 53 -25.01 14.09 7.46
C LEU A 53 -23.51 14.47 7.44
N LYS A 54 -23.25 15.78 7.51
CA LYS A 54 -21.89 16.37 7.41
C LYS A 54 -20.87 15.75 8.37
N LYS A 55 -21.28 15.38 9.59
CA LYS A 55 -20.39 14.77 10.59
C LYS A 55 -19.85 13.42 10.09
N GLN A 56 -20.68 12.66 9.40
CA GLN A 56 -20.32 11.35 8.86
C GLN A 56 -19.42 11.50 7.63
N CYS A 57 -19.59 12.53 6.80
CA CYS A 57 -18.63 12.85 5.75
C CYS A 57 -17.22 13.08 6.31
N ASN A 58 -17.11 13.85 7.41
CA ASN A 58 -15.80 14.08 8.04
C ASN A 58 -15.21 12.80 8.64
N ARG A 59 -16.03 11.96 9.27
CA ARG A 59 -15.58 10.68 9.81
C ARG A 59 -15.11 9.71 8.72
N PHE A 60 -15.85 9.67 7.60
CA PHE A 60 -15.46 8.93 6.40
C PHE A 60 -14.07 9.36 5.93
N VAL A 61 -13.83 10.66 5.77
CA VAL A 61 -12.51 11.18 5.35
C VAL A 61 -11.42 10.84 6.38
N ASP A 62 -11.72 10.96 7.68
CA ASP A 62 -10.78 10.63 8.76
C ASP A 62 -10.41 9.13 8.76
N ASN A 63 -11.36 8.24 8.47
CA ASN A 63 -11.11 6.80 8.37
C ASN A 63 -10.47 6.42 7.03
N PHE A 64 -10.78 7.11 5.93
CA PHE A 64 -10.08 6.94 4.66
C PHE A 64 -8.58 7.20 4.83
N ARG A 65 -8.20 8.30 5.49
CA ARG A 65 -6.78 8.58 5.76
C ARG A 65 -6.10 7.45 6.52
N LYS A 66 -6.80 6.76 7.43
CA LYS A 66 -6.23 5.64 8.20
C LYS A 66 -5.97 4.40 7.37
N VAL A 67 -6.58 4.23 6.20
CA VAL A 67 -6.32 3.07 5.32
C VAL A 67 -5.24 3.32 4.27
N LEU A 68 -4.70 4.54 4.18
CA LEU A 68 -3.63 4.89 3.24
C LEU A 68 -2.23 4.37 3.60
N PRO A 69 -1.80 4.36 4.88
CA PRO A 69 -0.49 3.83 5.24
C PRO A 69 -0.36 2.35 4.87
N LYS A 70 0.89 1.88 4.76
CA LYS A 70 1.16 0.45 4.65
C LYS A 70 0.82 -0.26 5.97
N TYR A 71 0.26 -1.45 5.85
CA TYR A 71 -0.08 -2.38 6.93
C TYR A 71 0.43 -3.76 6.56
N ASP A 72 0.53 -4.68 7.52
CA ASP A 72 0.72 -6.11 7.25
C ASP A 72 -0.57 -6.74 6.68
N CYS A 73 -1.19 -6.02 5.74
CA CYS A 73 -2.17 -6.54 4.83
C CYS A 73 -1.40 -7.15 3.67
N LYS A 74 -1.74 -8.39 3.31
CA LYS A 74 -1.14 -9.11 2.18
C LYS A 74 -2.26 -9.70 1.34
N ARG A 75 -2.35 -9.33 0.06
CA ARG A 75 -3.13 -10.12 -0.90
C ARG A 75 -2.37 -11.42 -1.16
N SER A 76 -3.04 -12.42 -1.72
CA SER A 76 -2.44 -13.75 -1.96
C SER A 76 -1.16 -13.71 -2.80
N PHE A 77 -0.96 -12.65 -3.59
CA PHE A 77 0.19 -12.44 -4.47
C PHE A 77 1.16 -11.34 -3.98
N ASP A 78 0.87 -10.64 -2.88
CA ASP A 78 1.79 -9.63 -2.35
C ASP A 78 2.83 -10.25 -1.43
N THR A 79 4.09 -9.90 -1.64
CA THR A 79 5.20 -10.29 -0.75
C THR A 79 5.58 -9.18 0.23
N LEU A 80 5.02 -7.98 0.07
CA LEU A 80 5.33 -6.79 0.86
C LEU A 80 4.05 -6.17 1.46
N PRO A 81 4.16 -5.47 2.61
CA PRO A 81 3.08 -4.67 3.16
C PRO A 81 2.45 -3.71 2.14
N VAL A 82 1.13 -3.76 2.02
CA VAL A 82 0.34 -2.83 1.19
C VAL A 82 -0.56 -1.94 2.02
N SER A 83 -1.12 -0.91 1.40
CA SER A 83 -2.13 -0.06 2.06
C SER A 83 -3.41 -0.83 2.32
N ALA A 84 -4.02 -0.61 3.48
CA ALA A 84 -5.22 -1.33 3.91
C ALA A 84 -6.42 -1.10 2.97
N ILE A 85 -6.46 0.02 2.26
CA ILE A 85 -7.53 0.34 1.31
C ILE A 85 -7.66 -0.73 0.20
N TRP A 86 -6.57 -1.40 -0.17
CA TRP A 86 -6.58 -2.48 -1.18
C TRP A 86 -7.31 -3.75 -0.74
N HIS A 87 -7.63 -3.84 0.56
CA HIS A 87 -8.43 -4.91 1.14
C HIS A 87 -9.89 -4.49 1.38
N CYS A 88 -10.28 -3.29 0.94
CA CYS A 88 -11.67 -2.89 0.90
C CYS A 88 -12.24 -3.17 -0.50
N ASP A 89 -13.24 -4.05 -0.61
CA ASP A 89 -13.93 -4.32 -1.88
C ASP A 89 -14.53 -3.06 -2.50
N SER A 90 -14.92 -2.09 -1.67
CA SER A 90 -15.51 -0.81 -2.09
C SER A 90 -14.49 0.32 -2.28
N HIS A 91 -13.19 0.05 -2.42
CA HIS A 91 -12.17 1.10 -2.47
C HIS A 91 -12.39 2.11 -3.62
N GLU A 92 -12.80 1.64 -4.80
CA GLU A 92 -13.15 2.52 -5.92
C GLU A 92 -14.34 3.43 -5.57
N THR A 93 -15.39 2.86 -4.96
CA THR A 93 -16.55 3.64 -4.47
C THR A 93 -16.11 4.72 -3.50
N PHE A 94 -15.24 4.37 -2.55
CA PHE A 94 -14.73 5.33 -1.58
C PHE A 94 -13.93 6.44 -2.27
N LEU A 95 -13.04 6.10 -3.20
CA LEU A 95 -12.20 7.07 -3.89
C LEU A 95 -13.03 8.05 -4.73
N ASN A 96 -14.03 7.52 -5.43
CA ASN A 96 -14.98 8.30 -6.22
C ASN A 96 -15.85 9.22 -5.36
N ALA A 97 -16.27 8.76 -4.17
CA ALA A 97 -16.96 9.60 -3.21
C ALA A 97 -16.05 10.73 -2.71
N LEU A 98 -14.82 10.41 -2.31
CA LEU A 98 -13.83 11.38 -1.84
C LEU A 98 -13.56 12.47 -2.89
N ALA A 99 -13.44 12.10 -4.17
CA ALA A 99 -13.22 13.02 -5.29
C ALA A 99 -14.36 14.05 -5.49
N LYS A 100 -15.59 13.69 -5.12
CA LYS A 100 -16.78 14.53 -5.28
C LYS A 100 -16.99 15.49 -4.11
N MET A 101 -16.49 15.15 -2.92
CA MET A 101 -16.67 15.94 -1.71
C MET A 101 -16.00 17.31 -1.79
N LYS A 102 -16.65 18.32 -1.20
CA LYS A 102 -16.18 19.73 -1.21
C LYS A 102 -15.76 20.24 0.17
N THR A 103 -15.77 19.39 1.19
CA THR A 103 -15.31 19.79 2.52
C THR A 103 -13.80 20.00 2.50
N SER A 104 -13.30 20.95 3.30
CA SER A 104 -11.86 21.24 3.38
C SER A 104 -11.03 19.98 3.70
N LYS A 105 -11.50 19.14 4.62
CA LYS A 105 -10.85 17.85 4.92
C LYS A 105 -10.77 16.92 3.70
N ALA A 106 -11.86 16.78 2.95
CA ALA A 106 -11.89 15.91 1.78
C ALA A 106 -10.98 16.45 0.66
N LEU A 107 -11.02 17.75 0.39
CA LEU A 107 -10.16 18.39 -0.60
C LEU A 107 -8.68 18.25 -0.22
N ASN A 108 -8.35 18.43 1.06
CA ASN A 108 -7.00 18.23 1.59
C ASN A 108 -6.51 16.78 1.41
N LEU A 109 -7.34 15.78 1.74
CA LEU A 109 -6.97 14.38 1.54
C LEU A 109 -6.89 14.03 0.04
N TYR A 110 -7.88 14.42 -0.75
CA TYR A 110 -7.94 14.10 -2.16
C TYR A 110 -6.80 14.73 -2.97
N GLY A 111 -6.42 15.96 -2.63
CA GLY A 111 -5.27 16.64 -3.21
C GLY A 111 -3.91 16.20 -2.65
N SER A 112 -3.86 15.26 -1.70
CA SER A 112 -2.60 14.90 -1.04
C SER A 112 -1.71 13.99 -1.89
N GLN A 113 -0.39 14.16 -1.75
CA GLN A 113 0.58 13.21 -2.29
C GLN A 113 0.43 11.82 -1.65
N GLU A 114 0.02 11.74 -0.38
CA GLU A 114 -0.23 10.48 0.34
C GLU A 114 -1.26 9.61 -0.38
N LEU A 115 -2.40 10.20 -0.78
CA LEU A 115 -3.40 9.49 -1.57
C LEU A 115 -2.82 9.05 -2.92
N ARG A 116 -2.18 9.96 -3.67
CA ARG A 116 -1.62 9.64 -4.99
C ARG A 116 -0.58 8.52 -4.97
N ASN A 117 0.21 8.44 -3.90
CA ASN A 117 1.21 7.38 -3.72
C ASN A 117 0.59 6.02 -3.37
N THR A 118 -0.66 6.01 -2.92
CA THR A 118 -1.39 4.79 -2.56
C THR A 118 -2.08 4.18 -3.77
N LEU A 119 -2.48 4.99 -4.75
CA LEU A 119 -3.18 4.52 -5.96
C LEU A 119 -2.23 3.80 -6.92
N ASP A 120 -2.74 2.75 -7.55
CA ASP A 120 -2.09 2.04 -8.65
C ASP A 120 -3.10 1.80 -9.81
N GLY A 121 -2.59 1.27 -10.92
CA GLY A 121 -3.38 0.91 -12.10
C GLY A 121 -4.30 2.02 -12.61
N ASP A 122 -5.49 1.62 -13.04
CA ASP A 122 -6.49 2.50 -13.65
C ASP A 122 -6.94 3.62 -12.68
N LEU A 123 -7.02 3.33 -11.37
CA LEU A 123 -7.39 4.34 -10.37
C LEU A 123 -6.35 5.45 -10.26
N ALA A 124 -5.06 5.10 -10.33
CA ALA A 124 -4.00 6.10 -10.36
C ALA A 124 -4.11 6.98 -11.62
N GLU A 125 -4.37 6.39 -12.78
CA GLU A 125 -4.51 7.12 -14.04
C GLU A 125 -5.72 8.06 -14.02
N GLU A 126 -6.88 7.57 -13.59
CA GLU A 126 -8.12 8.34 -13.58
C GLU A 126 -8.05 9.53 -12.60
N HIS A 127 -7.48 9.32 -11.41
CA HIS A 127 -7.54 10.29 -10.33
C HIS A 127 -6.35 11.24 -10.27
N ARG A 128 -5.19 10.92 -10.86
CA ARG A 128 -3.95 11.73 -10.74
C ARG A 128 -4.16 13.20 -11.08
N LYS A 129 -4.61 13.50 -12.30
CA LYS A 129 -4.80 14.90 -12.75
C LYS A 129 -5.86 15.62 -11.92
N LYS A 130 -6.92 14.92 -11.51
CA LYS A 130 -8.00 15.48 -10.67
C LYS A 130 -7.48 15.84 -9.27
N SER A 131 -6.66 14.97 -8.66
CA SER A 131 -6.01 15.17 -7.36
C SER A 131 -5.05 16.36 -7.40
N GLU A 132 -4.13 16.41 -8.37
CA GLU A 132 -3.17 17.51 -8.55
C GLU A 132 -3.86 18.87 -8.74
N ASN A 133 -4.94 18.90 -9.52
CA ASN A 133 -5.73 20.11 -9.70
C ASN A 133 -6.46 20.53 -8.41
N THR A 134 -6.86 19.57 -7.59
CA THR A 134 -7.48 19.84 -6.28
C THR A 134 -6.46 20.44 -5.31
N GLU A 135 -5.24 19.89 -5.27
CA GLU A 135 -4.12 20.42 -4.49
C GLU A 135 -3.84 21.89 -4.85
N LYS A 136 -3.64 22.18 -6.13
CA LYS A 136 -3.38 23.55 -6.62
C LYS A 136 -4.49 24.52 -6.22
N LYS A 137 -5.75 24.11 -6.36
CA LYS A 137 -6.89 24.95 -5.96
C LYS A 137 -6.92 25.17 -4.46
N PHE A 138 -6.68 24.13 -3.67
CA PHE A 138 -6.72 24.20 -2.21
C PHE A 138 -5.58 25.04 -1.62
N LEU A 139 -4.37 24.99 -2.20
CA LEU A 139 -3.22 25.77 -1.73
C LEU A 139 -3.24 27.25 -2.12
N ASN A 140 -4.06 27.63 -3.10
CA ASN A 140 -4.17 29.02 -3.58
C ASN A 140 -5.33 29.79 -2.90
N HIS A 141 -5.95 29.22 -1.86
CA HIS A 141 -7.01 29.83 -1.05
C HIS A 141 -6.56 29.94 0.41
#